data_AF-A0A9N7JKD6-F1
#
_entry.id   AF-A0A9N7JKD6-F1
#
_cell.length_a   1.000
_cell.length_b   1.000
_cell.length_c   1.000
_cell.angle_alpha   90.00
_cell.angle_beta   90.00
_cell.angle_gamma   90.00
#
_symmetry.space_group_name_H-M   'P 1'
#
loop_
_entity.id
_entity.type
_entity.pdbx_description
1 polymer ?
#
loop_
_entity_poly.entity_id
_entity_poly.type
_entity_poly.pdbx_seq_one_letter_code
_entity_poly.pdbx_strand_id
1 'polypeptide(L)'
;MAITVEEALELQILDGFEVIAGKNGLSKKITNVAVWDYETGSLIKENFRAGDFALSTLVAIKDNIDELYGSVERMIEVGITCLAIKNIYFDYIPEEVIKLADKNDFVLMLFRDTFTEDVIVEVNKAITIKKQYENLALQIDKILYDNLNEETIKKLAYNININFKENNIVAYCKKKNNKLIGLREFSHEEMQDAYSRVIHYKGGYLVINTFNDIDSDEVENIILRRLEWLGFSPKEYVIGVSNLHYKIADLDKSIQESLYAFKHSKTYNKETSFFRKIGLNRIFIPILDNPWVQKYYNEVIEPLIQYDKSNDTELVRTAIKYIENNGDIKTTAEELFQHGNTVRYRIDKINKIISAHCKNEHFYEELAVGVRIYTLLNNPL
;
A
#
# COMPACT_ATOMS: atom_id res chain seq x y z
N MET A 1 -17.59 -1.73 -6.56
CA MET A 1 -16.44 -1.11 -5.86
C MET A 1 -16.99 -0.30 -4.71
N ALA A 2 -16.28 -0.21 -3.59
CA ALA A 2 -16.85 0.18 -2.30
C ALA A 2 -15.79 0.74 -1.36
N ILE A 3 -16.19 1.63 -0.46
CA ILE A 3 -15.43 1.93 0.77
C ILE A 3 -15.96 1.05 1.91
N THR A 4 -15.20 0.81 2.96
CA THR A 4 -15.71 0.19 4.18
C THR A 4 -16.40 1.23 5.06
N VAL A 5 -17.20 0.78 6.04
CA VAL A 5 -17.78 1.70 7.03
C VAL A 5 -16.68 2.37 7.87
N GLU A 6 -15.62 1.61 8.21
CA GLU A 6 -14.43 2.14 8.88
C GLU A 6 -13.77 3.27 8.08
N GLU A 7 -13.53 3.05 6.79
CA GLU A 7 -13.01 4.10 5.90
C GLU A 7 -13.95 5.30 5.86
N ALA A 8 -15.26 5.09 5.70
CA ALA A 8 -16.24 6.19 5.68
C ALA A 8 -16.17 7.05 6.95
N LEU A 9 -16.01 6.45 8.14
CA LEU A 9 -15.90 7.16 9.41
C LEU A 9 -14.63 8.00 9.56
N GLU A 10 -13.63 7.84 8.68
CA GLU A 10 -12.45 8.71 8.64
C GLU A 10 -12.67 10.03 7.87
N LEU A 11 -13.77 10.12 7.11
CA LEU A 11 -14.17 11.34 6.42
C LEU A 11 -14.55 12.42 7.44
N GLN A 12 -14.02 13.63 7.24
CA GLN A 12 -14.30 14.77 8.12
C GLN A 12 -15.81 15.08 8.24
N ILE A 13 -16.60 14.84 7.18
CA ILE A 13 -18.05 15.06 7.21
C ILE A 13 -18.77 14.12 8.21
N LEU A 14 -18.16 12.97 8.51
CA LEU A 14 -18.66 11.98 9.46
C LEU A 14 -18.06 12.17 10.87
N ASP A 15 -17.27 13.24 11.10
CA ASP A 15 -16.83 13.61 12.44
C ASP A 15 -18.06 13.83 13.34
N GLY A 16 -18.16 13.09 14.44
CA GLY A 16 -19.30 13.14 15.36
C GLY A 16 -20.39 12.10 15.12
N PHE A 17 -20.25 11.22 14.11
CA PHE A 17 -21.08 10.03 14.01
C PHE A 17 -20.69 9.02 15.10
N GLU A 18 -21.67 8.56 15.87
CA GLU A 18 -21.46 7.60 16.95
C GLU A 18 -21.96 6.22 16.55
N VAL A 19 -21.08 5.21 16.53
CA VAL A 19 -21.45 3.81 16.31
C VAL A 19 -22.03 3.22 17.60
N ILE A 20 -23.34 3.00 17.62
CA ILE A 20 -24.08 2.51 18.80
C ILE A 20 -24.33 1.00 18.78
N ALA A 21 -24.24 0.34 17.63
CA ALA A 21 -24.37 -1.12 17.48
C ALA A 21 -23.64 -1.65 16.25
N GLY A 22 -23.38 -2.96 16.21
CA GLY A 22 -22.87 -3.68 15.04
C GLY A 22 -21.40 -3.44 14.74
N LYS A 23 -20.55 -3.20 15.75
CA LYS A 23 -19.13 -2.81 15.58
C LYS A 23 -18.29 -3.76 14.74
N ASN A 24 -18.60 -5.06 14.73
CA ASN A 24 -17.90 -6.03 13.88
C ASN A 24 -18.21 -5.82 12.38
N GLY A 25 -19.28 -5.07 12.06
CA GLY A 25 -19.67 -4.70 10.72
C GLY A 25 -18.86 -3.56 10.11
N LEU A 26 -17.91 -2.96 10.85
CA LEU A 26 -17.15 -1.80 10.36
C LEU A 26 -16.34 -2.10 9.07
N SER A 27 -15.92 -3.35 8.87
CA SER A 27 -15.24 -3.79 7.66
C SER A 27 -16.17 -4.08 6.47
N LYS A 28 -17.50 -4.00 6.65
CA LYS A 28 -18.48 -4.21 5.57
C LYS A 28 -18.41 -3.06 4.56
N LYS A 29 -18.76 -3.37 3.32
CA LYS A 29 -18.59 -2.50 2.15
C LYS A 29 -19.83 -1.64 1.88
N ILE A 30 -19.63 -0.35 1.72
CA ILE A 30 -20.60 0.63 1.26
C ILE A 30 -20.37 0.86 -0.24
N THR A 31 -21.38 0.59 -1.05
CA THR A 31 -21.34 0.80 -2.50
C THR A 31 -22.14 2.01 -2.96
N ASN A 32 -23.01 2.53 -2.11
CA ASN A 32 -23.91 3.64 -2.41
C ASN A 32 -24.48 4.26 -1.13
N VAL A 33 -25.02 5.46 -1.22
CA VAL A 33 -25.80 6.10 -0.15
C VAL A 33 -27.28 6.17 -0.54
N ALA A 34 -28.17 5.91 0.40
CA ALA A 34 -29.62 5.99 0.22
C ALA A 34 -30.26 6.73 1.40
N VAL A 35 -31.42 7.34 1.16
CA VAL A 35 -32.20 8.03 2.20
C VAL A 35 -33.46 7.24 2.48
N TRP A 36 -33.70 6.93 3.75
CA TRP A 36 -34.90 6.27 4.22
C TRP A 36 -35.78 7.26 4.97
N ASP A 37 -36.82 7.76 4.32
CA ASP A 37 -37.75 8.73 4.94
C ASP A 37 -39.23 8.44 4.64
N TYR A 38 -39.58 7.53 3.73
CA TYR A 38 -40.99 7.17 3.50
C TYR A 38 -41.28 5.67 3.34
N GLU A 39 -40.27 4.85 3.05
CA GLU A 39 -40.46 3.44 2.72
C GLU A 39 -40.84 2.61 3.96
N THR A 40 -41.96 1.91 3.91
CA THR A 40 -42.37 0.96 4.97
C THR A 40 -42.69 -0.40 4.36
N GLY A 41 -42.62 -1.47 5.17
CA GLY A 41 -42.97 -2.82 4.70
C GLY A 41 -42.14 -3.28 3.50
N SER A 42 -42.81 -3.69 2.43
CA SER A 42 -42.15 -4.19 1.20
C SER A 42 -41.38 -3.11 0.44
N LEU A 43 -41.71 -1.82 0.61
CA LEU A 43 -41.06 -0.72 -0.09
C LEU A 43 -39.57 -0.62 0.23
N ILE A 44 -39.14 -1.07 1.42
CA ILE A 44 -37.71 -1.15 1.77
C ILE A 44 -36.98 -2.11 0.83
N LYS A 45 -37.60 -3.25 0.49
CA LYS A 45 -37.00 -4.24 -0.43
C LYS A 45 -36.99 -3.76 -1.88
N GLU A 46 -37.89 -2.85 -2.24
CA GLU A 46 -38.04 -2.34 -3.61
C GLU A 46 -37.13 -1.15 -3.90
N ASN A 47 -36.83 -0.31 -2.90
CA ASN A 47 -36.10 0.95 -3.07
C ASN A 47 -34.66 0.94 -2.55
N PHE A 48 -34.28 -0.07 -1.77
CA PHE A 48 -32.91 -0.24 -1.28
C PHE A 48 -32.24 -1.44 -1.92
N ARG A 49 -30.90 -1.43 -1.87
CA ARG A 49 -30.06 -2.50 -2.41
C ARG A 49 -28.96 -2.87 -1.43
N ALA A 50 -28.43 -4.07 -1.62
CA ALA A 50 -27.28 -4.54 -0.87
C ALA A 50 -26.11 -3.54 -0.99
N GLY A 51 -25.46 -3.24 0.13
CA GLY A 51 -24.33 -2.31 0.18
C GLY A 51 -24.69 -0.83 0.37
N ASP A 52 -25.97 -0.47 0.53
CA ASP A 52 -26.35 0.91 0.84
C ASP A 52 -25.87 1.33 2.25
N PHE A 53 -25.39 2.56 2.35
CA PHE A 53 -25.37 3.37 3.58
C PHE A 53 -26.71 4.09 3.64
N ALA A 54 -27.61 3.66 4.53
CA ALA A 54 -28.90 4.31 4.72
C ALA A 54 -28.78 5.50 5.68
N LEU A 55 -29.32 6.66 5.29
CA LEU A 55 -29.48 7.85 6.12
C LEU A 55 -30.96 8.03 6.43
N SER A 56 -31.30 8.38 7.65
CA SER A 56 -32.69 8.61 8.01
C SER A 56 -32.84 9.63 9.12
N THR A 57 -33.93 10.39 9.09
CA THR A 57 -34.40 11.14 10.27
C THR A 57 -35.38 10.35 11.13
N LEU A 58 -35.77 9.15 10.67
CA LEU A 58 -36.89 8.34 11.16
C LEU A 58 -38.28 8.95 10.91
N VAL A 59 -38.41 9.90 9.99
CA VAL A 59 -39.71 10.53 9.69
C VAL A 59 -40.76 9.52 9.21
N ALA A 60 -40.35 8.46 8.52
CA ALA A 60 -41.21 7.36 8.07
C ALA A 60 -41.98 6.67 9.22
N ILE A 61 -41.37 6.65 10.41
CA ILE A 61 -41.89 5.96 11.61
C ILE A 61 -42.06 6.92 12.79
N LYS A 62 -42.14 8.24 12.55
CA LYS A 62 -42.15 9.28 13.58
C LYS A 62 -43.23 9.10 14.65
N ASP A 63 -44.32 8.42 14.30
CA ASP A 63 -45.48 8.22 15.17
C ASP A 63 -45.37 6.91 16.00
N ASN A 64 -44.46 5.99 15.63
CA ASN A 64 -44.31 4.69 16.27
C ASN A 64 -42.87 4.12 16.14
N ILE A 65 -42.04 4.32 17.17
CA ILE A 65 -40.65 3.83 17.19
C ILE A 65 -40.53 2.29 17.16
N ASP A 66 -41.57 1.56 17.57
CA ASP A 66 -41.53 0.09 17.61
C ASP A 66 -41.44 -0.50 16.20
N GLU A 67 -41.81 0.26 15.16
CA GLU A 67 -41.63 -0.14 13.75
C GLU A 67 -40.17 -0.16 13.30
N LEU A 68 -39.25 0.44 14.07
CA LEU A 68 -37.83 0.44 13.75
C LEU A 68 -37.25 -0.98 13.73
N TYR A 69 -37.68 -1.87 14.63
CA TYR A 69 -37.21 -3.26 14.66
C TYR A 69 -37.49 -3.97 13.33
N GLY A 70 -38.75 -3.97 12.89
CA GLY A 70 -39.14 -4.61 11.64
C GLY A 70 -38.51 -3.95 10.40
N SER A 71 -38.21 -2.66 10.49
CA SER A 71 -37.52 -1.93 9.42
C SER A 71 -36.05 -2.34 9.33
N VAL A 72 -35.32 -2.36 10.46
CA VAL A 72 -33.93 -2.82 10.53
C VAL A 72 -33.80 -4.29 10.13
N GLU A 73 -34.73 -5.15 10.55
CA GLU A 73 -34.77 -6.57 10.13
C GLU A 73 -34.85 -6.68 8.60
N ARG A 74 -35.76 -5.93 7.96
CA ARG A 74 -35.85 -5.89 6.49
C ARG A 74 -34.61 -5.30 5.82
N MET A 75 -34.00 -4.27 6.41
CA MET A 75 -32.75 -3.68 5.91
C MET A 75 -31.61 -4.70 5.91
N ILE A 76 -31.51 -5.51 6.97
CA ILE A 76 -30.54 -6.61 7.09
C ILE A 76 -30.82 -7.66 6.01
N GLU A 77 -32.08 -8.04 5.78
CA GLU A 77 -32.46 -8.99 4.73
C GLU A 77 -32.09 -8.51 3.32
N VAL A 78 -32.24 -7.21 3.03
CA VAL A 78 -31.83 -6.59 1.76
C VAL A 78 -30.30 -6.58 1.61
N GLY A 79 -29.57 -6.64 2.72
CA GLY A 79 -28.11 -6.52 2.76
C GLY A 79 -27.61 -5.08 2.79
N ILE A 80 -28.42 -4.15 3.32
CA ILE A 80 -27.96 -2.78 3.62
C ILE A 80 -26.82 -2.87 4.63
N THR A 81 -25.79 -2.04 4.45
CA THR A 81 -24.55 -2.16 5.23
C THR A 81 -24.67 -1.48 6.58
N CYS A 82 -25.27 -0.29 6.61
CA CYS A 82 -25.43 0.50 7.82
C CYS A 82 -26.62 1.44 7.74
N LEU A 83 -27.11 1.86 8.91
CA LEU A 83 -28.11 2.90 9.07
C LEU A 83 -27.54 3.99 9.99
N ALA A 84 -27.44 5.22 9.50
CA ALA A 84 -27.16 6.38 10.33
C ALA A 84 -28.43 7.22 10.52
N ILE A 85 -28.77 7.44 11.78
CA ILE A 85 -29.98 8.10 12.21
C ILE A 85 -29.64 9.51 12.68
N LYS A 86 -30.27 10.50 12.07
CA LYS A 86 -30.28 11.86 12.58
C LYS A 86 -31.31 11.96 13.70
N ASN A 87 -30.83 12.18 14.92
CA ASN A 87 -31.66 12.10 16.12
C ASN A 87 -32.61 13.31 16.25
N ILE A 88 -33.76 13.28 15.57
CA ILE A 88 -34.75 14.38 15.51
C ILE A 88 -36.04 14.06 16.27
N TYR A 89 -36.67 12.90 16.01
CA TYR A 89 -38.01 12.58 16.56
C TYR A 89 -37.98 11.79 17.86
N PHE A 90 -36.89 11.10 18.16
CA PHE A 90 -36.77 10.20 19.30
C PHE A 90 -35.49 10.51 20.08
N ASP A 91 -35.54 10.33 21.41
CA ASP A 91 -34.38 10.52 22.29
C ASP A 91 -33.63 9.21 22.60
N TYR A 92 -34.15 8.07 22.12
CA TYR A 92 -33.59 6.75 22.37
C TYR A 92 -33.82 5.80 21.18
N ILE A 93 -33.01 4.75 21.09
CA ILE A 93 -33.21 3.60 20.21
C ILE A 93 -33.62 2.40 21.08
N PRO A 94 -34.66 1.63 20.73
CA PRO A 94 -35.07 0.46 21.50
C PRO A 94 -33.93 -0.57 21.63
N GLU A 95 -33.76 -1.14 22.83
CA GLU A 95 -32.67 -2.09 23.13
C GLU A 95 -32.73 -3.35 22.24
N GLU A 96 -33.93 -3.77 21.83
CA GLU A 96 -34.14 -4.89 20.92
C GLU A 96 -33.55 -4.63 19.53
N VAL A 97 -33.59 -3.37 19.05
CA VAL A 97 -32.97 -2.95 17.78
C VAL A 97 -31.45 -3.01 17.87
N ILE A 98 -30.87 -2.55 19.00
CA ILE A 98 -29.42 -2.62 19.25
C ILE A 98 -28.96 -4.09 19.24
N LYS A 99 -29.66 -4.97 19.97
CA LYS A 99 -29.37 -6.40 20.00
C LYS A 99 -29.49 -7.06 18.62
N LEU A 100 -30.50 -6.69 17.85
CA LEU A 100 -30.68 -7.18 16.48
C LEU A 100 -29.50 -6.75 15.59
N ALA A 101 -29.09 -5.49 15.69
CA ALA A 101 -27.98 -4.93 14.94
C ALA A 101 -26.64 -5.61 15.29
N ASP A 102 -26.33 -5.76 16.58
CA ASP A 102 -25.12 -6.45 17.05
C ASP A 102 -25.08 -7.91 16.59
N LYS A 103 -26.20 -8.64 16.69
CA LYS A 103 -26.29 -10.05 16.28
C LYS A 103 -25.97 -10.26 14.79
N ASN A 104 -26.27 -9.27 13.95
CA ASN A 104 -26.11 -9.36 12.49
C ASN A 104 -24.93 -8.52 11.97
N ASP A 105 -24.12 -7.97 12.87
CA ASP A 105 -23.05 -7.03 12.56
C ASP A 105 -23.54 -5.86 11.68
N PHE A 106 -24.78 -5.41 11.86
CA PHE A 106 -25.38 -4.30 11.11
C PHE A 106 -25.05 -3.00 11.82
N VAL A 107 -24.29 -2.13 11.16
CA VAL A 107 -23.77 -0.93 11.83
C VAL A 107 -24.89 0.10 11.99
N LEU A 108 -25.18 0.45 13.23
CA LEU A 108 -26.15 1.49 13.57
C LEU A 108 -25.40 2.71 14.13
N MET A 109 -25.70 3.89 13.58
CA MET A 109 -25.03 5.13 13.93
C MET A 109 -26.01 6.24 14.30
N LEU A 110 -25.59 7.15 15.17
CA LEU A 110 -26.31 8.39 15.47
C LEU A 110 -25.49 9.60 15.04
N PHE A 111 -26.16 10.65 14.54
CA PHE A 111 -25.55 11.95 14.26
C PHE A 111 -26.55 13.10 14.47
N ARG A 112 -26.05 14.34 14.58
CA ARG A 112 -26.89 15.52 14.89
C ARG A 112 -26.58 16.74 14.00
N ASP A 113 -25.33 17.17 13.99
CA ASP A 113 -24.95 18.49 13.47
C ASP A 113 -24.58 18.50 11.97
N THR A 114 -24.66 17.35 11.29
CA THR A 114 -24.32 17.20 9.87
C THR A 114 -25.56 17.23 8.98
N PHE A 115 -25.48 17.88 7.81
CA PHE A 115 -26.52 17.83 6.79
C PHE A 115 -26.44 16.52 6.00
N THR A 116 -27.60 15.90 5.76
CA THR A 116 -27.72 14.61 5.07
C THR A 116 -27.18 14.69 3.65
N GLU A 117 -27.46 15.79 2.94
CA GLU A 117 -27.04 16.03 1.57
C GLU A 117 -25.51 16.06 1.43
N ASP A 118 -24.83 16.69 2.38
CA ASP A 118 -23.36 16.75 2.39
C ASP A 118 -22.75 15.35 2.62
N VAL A 119 -23.34 14.55 3.52
CA VAL A 119 -22.93 13.15 3.74
C VAL A 119 -23.09 12.32 2.47
N ILE A 120 -24.23 12.46 1.77
CA ILE A 120 -24.48 11.77 0.50
C ILE A 120 -23.41 12.14 -0.53
N VAL A 121 -23.12 13.43 -0.69
CA VAL A 121 -22.14 13.91 -1.67
C VAL A 121 -20.75 13.38 -1.35
N GLU A 122 -20.28 13.54 -0.11
CA GLU A 122 -18.91 13.20 0.27
C GLU A 122 -18.65 11.68 0.31
N VAL A 123 -19.61 10.88 0.79
CA VAL A 123 -19.48 9.41 0.78
C VAL A 123 -19.50 8.87 -0.66
N ASN A 124 -20.40 9.37 -1.52
CA ASN A 124 -20.41 8.95 -2.94
C ASN A 124 -19.16 9.41 -3.68
N LYS A 125 -18.63 10.59 -3.37
CA LYS A 125 -17.35 11.10 -3.87
C LYS A 125 -16.21 10.16 -3.47
N ALA A 126 -16.13 9.77 -2.20
CA ALA A 126 -15.13 8.81 -1.72
C ALA A 126 -15.22 7.45 -2.44
N ILE A 127 -16.43 6.90 -2.62
CA ILE A 127 -16.65 5.65 -3.38
C ILE A 127 -16.15 5.78 -4.82
N THR A 128 -16.48 6.89 -5.48
CA THR A 128 -16.09 7.17 -6.86
C THR A 128 -14.58 7.30 -7.01
N ILE A 129 -13.95 8.05 -6.11
CA ILE A 129 -12.51 8.25 -6.07
C ILE A 129 -11.78 6.91 -5.85
N LYS A 130 -12.22 6.09 -4.89
CA LYS A 130 -11.63 4.76 -4.66
C LYS A 130 -11.71 3.87 -5.90
N LYS A 131 -12.86 3.88 -6.59
CA LYS A 131 -13.04 3.19 -7.88
C LYS A 131 -12.06 3.67 -8.95
N GLN A 132 -11.81 4.98 -9.05
CA GLN A 132 -10.84 5.53 -10.00
C GLN A 132 -9.42 5.04 -9.69
N TYR A 133 -9.01 4.99 -8.42
CA TYR A 133 -7.69 4.47 -8.05
C TYR A 133 -7.53 2.99 -8.37
N GLU A 134 -8.53 2.16 -8.05
CA GLU A 134 -8.48 0.73 -8.37
C GLU A 134 -8.35 0.51 -9.89
N ASN A 135 -9.06 1.30 -10.70
CA ASN A 135 -8.94 1.25 -12.15
C ASN A 135 -7.56 1.69 -12.66
N LEU A 136 -6.97 2.74 -12.07
CA LEU A 136 -5.62 3.19 -12.42
C LEU A 136 -4.58 2.14 -12.02
N ALA A 137 -4.69 1.56 -10.84
CA ALA A 137 -3.80 0.48 -10.38
C ALA A 137 -3.84 -0.73 -11.33
N LEU A 138 -5.03 -1.11 -11.82
CA LEU A 138 -5.16 -2.16 -12.84
C LEU A 138 -4.48 -1.79 -14.16
N GLN A 139 -4.49 -0.52 -14.58
CA GLN A 139 -3.74 -0.09 -15.76
C GLN A 139 -2.24 -0.16 -15.54
N ILE A 140 -1.75 0.18 -14.35
CA ILE A 140 -0.34 0.02 -13.99
C ILE A 140 0.07 -1.45 -14.02
N ASP A 141 -0.76 -2.36 -13.49
CA ASP A 141 -0.46 -3.80 -13.53
C ASP A 141 -0.36 -4.31 -14.98
N LYS A 142 -1.26 -3.88 -15.87
CA LYS A 142 -1.17 -4.21 -17.30
C LYS A 142 0.13 -3.73 -17.93
N ILE A 143 0.52 -2.47 -17.66
CA ILE A 143 1.79 -1.90 -18.15
C ILE A 143 2.99 -2.75 -17.68
N LEU A 144 2.96 -3.24 -16.44
CA LEU A 144 4.09 -3.96 -15.84
C LEU A 144 4.21 -5.42 -16.23
N TYR A 145 3.08 -6.12 -16.44
CA TYR A 145 3.06 -7.58 -16.44
C TYR A 145 2.51 -8.23 -17.73
N ASP A 146 1.81 -7.48 -18.59
CA ASP A 146 1.18 -8.05 -19.79
C ASP A 146 2.12 -8.15 -21.00
N ASN A 147 3.43 -7.88 -20.84
CA ASN A 147 4.44 -7.91 -21.92
C ASN A 147 3.98 -7.15 -23.18
N LEU A 148 3.57 -5.90 -23.00
CA LEU A 148 2.94 -5.07 -24.03
C LEU A 148 3.97 -4.51 -25.02
N ASN A 149 3.51 -4.20 -26.24
CA ASN A 149 4.31 -3.45 -27.21
C ASN A 149 4.31 -1.94 -26.92
N GLU A 150 5.26 -1.21 -27.52
CA GLU A 150 5.42 0.24 -27.31
C GLU A 150 4.13 1.05 -27.57
N GLU A 151 3.37 0.70 -28.62
CA GLU A 151 2.14 1.41 -28.98
C GLU A 151 1.05 1.24 -27.92
N THR A 152 0.94 0.04 -27.33
CA THR A 152 -0.06 -0.25 -26.29
C THR A 152 0.31 0.43 -24.98
N ILE A 153 1.59 0.43 -24.59
CA ILE A 153 2.06 1.17 -23.40
C ILE A 153 1.76 2.66 -23.57
N LYS A 154 2.05 3.23 -24.74
CA LYS A 154 1.76 4.63 -25.05
C LYS A 154 0.26 4.97 -24.95
N LYS A 155 -0.62 4.12 -25.47
CA LYS A 155 -2.08 4.28 -25.31
C LYS A 155 -2.52 4.25 -23.85
N LEU A 156 -2.01 3.29 -23.07
CA LEU A 156 -2.31 3.20 -21.64
C LEU A 156 -1.79 4.42 -20.86
N ALA A 157 -0.59 4.90 -21.16
CA ALA A 157 -0.03 6.11 -20.56
C ALA A 157 -0.93 7.34 -20.83
N TYR A 158 -1.43 7.53 -22.05
CA TYR A 158 -2.34 8.65 -22.34
C TYR A 158 -3.76 8.48 -21.79
N ASN A 159 -4.20 7.24 -21.55
CA ASN A 159 -5.43 6.99 -20.80
C ASN A 159 -5.28 7.37 -19.31
N ILE A 160 -4.07 7.24 -18.75
CA ILE A 160 -3.75 7.73 -17.40
C ILE A 160 -3.74 9.26 -17.37
N ASN A 161 -3.04 9.90 -18.31
CA ASN A 161 -3.06 11.35 -18.47
C ASN A 161 -2.76 11.74 -19.93
N ILE A 162 -3.74 12.35 -20.60
CA ILE A 162 -3.67 12.76 -22.00
C ILE A 162 -2.55 13.76 -22.30
N ASN A 163 -2.10 14.50 -21.29
CA ASN A 163 -1.10 15.55 -21.43
C ASN A 163 0.33 15.07 -21.20
N PHE A 164 0.55 13.79 -20.93
CA PHE A 164 1.89 13.22 -20.76
C PHE A 164 2.79 13.52 -21.97
N LYS A 165 4.07 13.69 -21.68
CA LYS A 165 5.12 13.95 -22.68
C LYS A 165 6.01 12.72 -22.86
N GLU A 166 6.93 12.79 -23.81
CA GLU A 166 7.78 11.64 -24.18
C GLU A 166 8.77 11.29 -23.08
N ASN A 167 9.47 12.27 -22.50
CA ASN A 167 10.42 11.98 -21.44
C ASN A 167 9.65 11.71 -20.14
N ASN A 168 10.01 10.64 -19.43
CA ASN A 168 9.34 10.27 -18.19
C ASN A 168 10.32 9.79 -17.12
N ILE A 169 9.94 10.06 -15.87
CA ILE A 169 10.63 9.61 -14.67
C ILE A 169 9.57 9.38 -13.60
N VAL A 170 9.69 8.27 -12.89
CA VAL A 170 8.68 7.81 -11.93
C VAL A 170 9.32 7.71 -10.56
N ALA A 171 8.59 8.18 -9.55
CA ALA A 171 8.93 7.93 -8.16
C ALA A 171 7.87 7.04 -7.51
N TYR A 172 8.31 6.09 -6.68
CA TYR A 172 7.44 5.36 -5.79
C TYR A 172 7.68 5.82 -4.35
N CYS A 173 6.63 6.30 -3.69
CA CYS A 173 6.67 6.90 -2.37
C CYS A 173 5.77 6.11 -1.42
N LYS A 174 6.31 5.64 -0.29
CA LYS A 174 5.51 4.96 0.74
C LYS A 174 5.81 5.55 2.11
N LYS A 175 4.75 5.87 2.86
CA LYS A 175 4.85 6.51 4.18
C LYS A 175 5.60 5.59 5.16
N LYS A 176 6.47 6.15 6.00
CA LYS A 176 7.26 5.39 6.98
C LYS A 176 6.38 4.75 8.07
N ASN A 177 5.24 5.37 8.40
CA ASN A 177 4.30 4.88 9.42
C ASN A 177 2.97 4.43 8.81
N ASN A 178 2.60 3.18 9.05
CA ASN A 178 1.37 2.50 8.59
C ASN A 178 0.07 2.99 9.27
N LYS A 179 -0.02 4.24 9.75
CA LYS A 179 -1.37 4.73 10.07
C LYS A 179 -2.17 4.67 8.78
N LEU A 180 -3.30 3.96 8.81
CA LEU A 180 -4.18 3.73 7.67
C LEU A 180 -4.24 5.00 6.82
N ILE A 181 -3.99 4.82 5.52
CA ILE A 181 -4.13 5.86 4.50
C ILE A 181 -5.61 6.21 4.53
N GLY A 182 -5.97 7.18 5.38
CA GLY A 182 -7.36 7.52 5.57
C GLY A 182 -7.89 8.31 4.39
N LEU A 183 -9.22 8.35 4.22
CA LEU A 183 -9.88 9.06 3.11
C LEU A 183 -9.44 10.54 2.96
N ARG A 184 -8.87 11.15 4.01
CA ARG A 184 -8.29 12.50 3.99
C ARG A 184 -7.04 12.65 3.10
N GLU A 185 -6.29 11.59 2.80
CA GLU A 185 -5.19 11.64 1.82
C GLU A 185 -5.70 11.53 0.36
N PHE A 186 -7.00 11.32 0.14
CA PHE A 186 -7.60 11.07 -1.18
C PHE A 186 -7.92 12.37 -1.95
N SER A 187 -7.53 13.56 -1.47
CA SER A 187 -7.61 14.80 -2.25
C SER A 187 -6.50 14.89 -3.32
N HIS A 188 -6.30 13.84 -4.12
CA HIS A 188 -5.26 13.84 -5.16
C HIS A 188 -5.60 14.71 -6.39
N GLU A 189 -6.76 15.36 -6.43
CA GLU A 189 -7.02 16.42 -7.43
C GLU A 189 -6.05 17.60 -7.24
N GLU A 190 -5.61 17.85 -6.00
CA GLU A 190 -4.67 18.92 -5.67
C GLU A 190 -3.20 18.52 -5.92
N MET A 191 -2.90 17.22 -5.95
CA MET A 191 -1.55 16.67 -6.12
C MET A 191 -1.25 16.25 -7.57
N GLN A 192 -1.70 17.04 -8.53
CA GLN A 192 -1.43 16.82 -9.95
C GLN A 192 -1.16 18.14 -10.65
N ASP A 193 -0.33 18.08 -11.68
CA ASP A 193 -0.24 19.16 -12.65
C ASP A 193 -0.43 18.59 -14.07
N ALA A 194 -0.39 19.48 -15.06
CA ALA A 194 -0.63 19.12 -16.46
C ALA A 194 0.22 17.93 -16.96
N TYR A 195 1.41 17.69 -16.42
CA TYR A 195 2.36 16.70 -16.94
C TYR A 195 2.71 15.60 -15.94
N SER A 196 1.98 15.50 -14.82
CA SER A 196 2.18 14.47 -13.81
C SER A 196 0.87 13.76 -13.43
N ARG A 197 1.02 12.60 -12.81
CA ARG A 197 -0.09 11.89 -12.18
C ARG A 197 0.41 11.18 -10.92
N VAL A 198 -0.33 11.34 -9.83
CA VAL A 198 -0.17 10.56 -8.61
C VAL A 198 -1.20 9.42 -8.61
N ILE A 199 -0.74 8.20 -8.38
CA ILE A 199 -1.56 6.99 -8.40
C ILE A 199 -1.27 6.17 -7.15
N HIS A 200 -2.30 5.89 -6.36
CA HIS A 200 -2.19 4.93 -5.26
C HIS A 200 -1.96 3.52 -5.81
N TYR A 201 -0.85 2.89 -5.41
CA TYR A 201 -0.41 1.60 -5.91
C TYR A 201 0.34 0.81 -4.82
N LYS A 202 -0.08 -0.44 -4.56
CA LYS A 202 0.54 -1.36 -3.58
C LYS A 202 0.80 -0.76 -2.19
N GLY A 203 -0.15 0.05 -1.69
CA GLY A 203 -0.08 0.71 -0.38
C GLY A 203 0.92 1.86 -0.29
N GLY A 204 1.26 2.46 -1.44
CA GLY A 204 2.05 3.67 -1.57
C GLY A 204 1.59 4.44 -2.82
N TYR A 205 2.42 5.34 -3.33
CA TYR A 205 2.08 6.23 -4.43
C TYR A 205 3.12 6.18 -5.54
N LEU A 206 2.66 5.92 -6.76
CA LEU A 206 3.43 6.19 -7.98
C LEU A 206 3.20 7.64 -8.38
N VAL A 207 4.28 8.39 -8.52
CA VAL A 207 4.30 9.75 -9.05
C VAL A 207 4.97 9.70 -10.42
N ILE A 208 4.14 9.69 -11.46
CA ILE A 208 4.60 9.69 -12.86
C ILE A 208 4.79 11.15 -13.26
N ASN A 209 6.00 11.52 -13.67
CA ASN A 209 6.34 12.86 -14.14
C ASN A 209 6.81 12.78 -15.58
N THR A 210 6.31 13.67 -16.42
CA THR A 210 6.71 13.74 -17.83
C THR A 210 7.16 15.14 -18.24
N PHE A 211 8.05 15.21 -19.23
CA PHE A 211 8.68 16.43 -19.72
C PHE A 211 8.84 16.39 -21.24
N ASN A 212 8.76 17.55 -21.90
CA ASN A 212 9.15 17.65 -23.31
C ASN A 212 10.67 17.55 -23.44
N ASP A 213 11.37 18.43 -22.73
CA ASP A 213 12.82 18.49 -22.63
C ASP A 213 13.19 18.72 -21.17
N ILE A 214 14.22 18.04 -20.70
CA ILE A 214 14.76 18.20 -19.35
C ILE A 214 16.25 17.93 -19.37
N ASP A 215 17.00 18.75 -18.66
CA ASP A 215 18.42 18.50 -18.45
C ASP A 215 18.60 17.28 -17.53
N SER A 216 19.28 16.26 -18.05
CA SER A 216 19.56 15.04 -17.30
C SER A 216 20.42 15.27 -16.06
N ASP A 217 21.21 16.34 -16.03
CA ASP A 217 22.07 16.66 -14.88
C ASP A 217 21.27 17.31 -13.74
N GLU A 218 20.14 17.96 -14.05
CA GLU A 218 19.26 18.61 -13.06
C GLU A 218 18.02 17.78 -12.68
N VAL A 219 17.69 16.75 -13.46
CA VAL A 219 16.43 15.99 -13.32
C VAL A 219 16.18 15.48 -11.90
N GLU A 220 17.22 15.01 -11.21
CA GLU A 220 17.09 14.49 -9.85
C GLU A 220 16.64 15.58 -8.86
N ASN A 221 17.21 16.78 -8.96
CA ASN A 221 16.85 17.91 -8.09
C ASN A 221 15.44 18.41 -8.40
N ILE A 222 15.08 18.46 -9.69
CA ILE A 222 13.74 18.85 -10.14
C ILE A 222 12.69 17.89 -9.56
N ILE A 223 12.94 16.59 -9.64
CA ILE A 223 12.01 15.57 -9.14
C ILE A 223 11.89 15.63 -7.62
N LEU A 224 12.98 15.78 -6.87
CA LEU A 224 12.88 15.89 -5.41
C LEU A 224 12.08 17.10 -4.96
N ARG A 225 12.31 18.28 -5.56
CA ARG A 225 11.52 19.48 -5.26
C ARG A 225 10.05 19.30 -5.58
N ARG A 226 9.75 18.63 -6.69
CA ARG A 226 8.38 18.35 -7.11
C ARG A 226 7.68 17.38 -6.18
N LEU A 227 8.36 16.32 -5.77
CA LEU A 227 7.85 15.39 -4.76
C LEU A 227 7.56 16.10 -3.43
N GLU A 228 8.46 16.98 -2.99
CA GLU A 228 8.27 17.76 -1.77
C GLU A 228 7.08 18.74 -1.89
N TRP A 229 6.91 19.40 -3.03
CA TRP A 229 5.75 20.25 -3.32
C TRP A 229 4.43 19.46 -3.33
N LEU A 230 4.47 18.21 -3.82
CA LEU A 230 3.35 17.27 -3.78
C LEU A 230 3.15 16.61 -2.40
N GLY A 231 3.92 16.98 -1.37
CA GLY A 231 3.79 16.45 -0.01
C GLY A 231 4.55 15.15 0.27
N PHE A 232 5.32 14.62 -0.69
CA PHE A 232 6.16 13.43 -0.53
C PHE A 232 7.54 13.78 0.02
N SER A 233 7.59 14.28 1.26
CA SER A 233 8.87 14.62 1.91
C SER A 233 9.66 13.35 2.28
N PRO A 234 10.98 13.28 2.01
CA PRO A 234 11.85 12.17 2.44
C PRO A 234 11.87 11.93 3.96
N LYS A 235 11.44 12.90 4.77
CA LYS A 235 11.29 12.75 6.22
C LYS A 235 10.15 11.80 6.58
N GLU A 236 9.04 11.86 5.86
CA GLU A 236 7.82 11.08 6.15
C GLU A 236 7.67 9.86 5.24
N TYR A 237 8.32 9.87 4.07
CA TYR A 237 8.24 8.84 3.05
C TYR A 237 9.58 8.17 2.80
N VAL A 238 9.53 6.90 2.44
CA VAL A 238 10.63 6.19 1.77
C VAL A 238 10.37 6.24 0.27
N ILE A 239 11.37 6.68 -0.49
CA ILE A 239 11.23 7.04 -1.90
C ILE A 239 12.22 6.26 -2.76
N GLY A 240 11.73 5.74 -3.88
CA GLY A 240 12.54 5.19 -4.96
C GLY A 240 12.27 5.93 -6.26
N VAL A 241 13.30 6.39 -6.96
CA VAL A 241 13.17 7.16 -8.21
C VAL A 241 13.82 6.39 -9.35
N SER A 242 13.13 6.30 -10.49
CA SER A 242 13.64 5.66 -11.71
C SER A 242 14.77 6.46 -12.37
N ASN A 243 15.32 5.94 -13.47
CA ASN A 243 16.06 6.78 -14.40
C ASN A 243 15.11 7.68 -15.19
N LEU A 244 15.69 8.68 -15.86
CA LEU A 244 15.02 9.40 -16.95
C LEU A 244 14.99 8.50 -18.19
N HIS A 245 13.79 8.27 -18.72
CA HIS A 245 13.57 7.63 -20.02
C HIS A 245 13.06 8.65 -21.03
N TYR A 246 13.42 8.49 -22.30
CA TYR A 246 13.15 9.48 -23.35
C TYR A 246 11.96 9.14 -24.25
N LYS A 247 11.19 8.11 -23.88
CA LYS A 247 9.97 7.70 -24.58
C LYS A 247 8.90 7.33 -23.57
N ILE A 248 7.67 7.77 -23.79
CA ILE A 248 6.56 7.41 -22.88
C ILE A 248 6.25 5.90 -22.94
N ALA A 249 6.66 5.24 -24.03
CA ALA A 249 6.59 3.80 -24.19
C ALA A 249 7.51 3.00 -23.25
N ASP A 250 8.48 3.65 -22.58
CA ASP A 250 9.34 3.04 -21.56
C ASP A 250 8.77 3.20 -20.13
N LEU A 251 7.48 3.55 -20.00
CA LEU A 251 6.84 3.78 -18.70
C LEU A 251 6.85 2.52 -17.81
N ASP A 252 6.77 1.33 -18.40
CA ASP A 252 6.93 0.05 -17.72
C ASP A 252 8.28 -0.02 -16.99
N LYS A 253 9.37 0.32 -17.70
CA LYS A 253 10.74 0.35 -17.15
C LYS A 253 10.83 1.39 -16.04
N SER A 254 10.34 2.61 -16.26
CA SER A 254 10.39 3.66 -15.23
C SER A 254 9.64 3.24 -13.97
N ILE A 255 8.46 2.64 -14.09
CA ILE A 255 7.71 2.15 -12.93
C ILE A 255 8.51 1.05 -12.22
N GLN A 256 9.03 0.05 -12.94
CA GLN A 256 9.84 -1.02 -12.35
C GLN A 256 11.08 -0.49 -11.63
N GLU A 257 11.84 0.40 -12.27
CA GLU A 257 13.04 1.01 -11.70
C GLU A 257 12.74 1.79 -10.42
N SER A 258 11.60 2.52 -10.37
CA SER A 258 11.17 3.25 -9.17
C SER A 258 10.86 2.30 -8.00
N LEU A 259 10.22 1.16 -8.27
CA LEU A 259 9.93 0.12 -7.27
C LEU A 259 11.23 -0.56 -6.79
N TYR A 260 12.17 -0.82 -7.69
CA TYR A 260 13.47 -1.39 -7.32
C TYR A 260 14.31 -0.43 -6.49
N ALA A 261 14.34 0.84 -6.85
CA ALA A 261 15.00 1.87 -6.06
C ALA A 261 14.33 2.02 -4.68
N PHE A 262 13.01 1.89 -4.60
CA PHE A 262 12.28 1.93 -3.33
C PHE A 262 12.65 0.73 -2.45
N LYS A 263 12.68 -0.49 -3.01
CA LYS A 263 13.12 -1.69 -2.27
C LYS A 263 14.51 -1.50 -1.69
N HIS A 264 15.41 -0.91 -2.47
CA HIS A 264 16.74 -0.55 -1.99
C HIS A 264 16.69 0.46 -0.84
N SER A 265 15.93 1.56 -0.96
CA SER A 265 15.77 2.54 0.12
C SER A 265 15.30 1.90 1.41
N LYS A 266 14.26 1.05 1.34
CA LYS A 266 13.71 0.32 2.47
C LYS A 266 14.75 -0.63 3.10
N THR A 267 15.43 -1.43 2.27
CA THR A 267 16.40 -2.45 2.73
C THR A 267 17.59 -1.83 3.45
N TYR A 268 18.11 -0.72 2.95
CA TYR A 268 19.30 -0.06 3.49
C TYR A 268 18.98 1.16 4.35
N ASN A 269 17.72 1.27 4.81
CA ASN A 269 17.22 2.35 5.66
C ASN A 269 17.59 3.78 5.16
N LYS A 270 17.48 3.98 3.84
CA LYS A 270 17.66 5.30 3.19
C LYS A 270 16.30 5.95 2.98
N GLU A 271 16.27 7.28 3.08
CA GLU A 271 15.06 8.05 2.78
C GLU A 271 14.72 7.99 1.28
N THR A 272 15.73 8.19 0.43
CA THR A 272 15.57 8.19 -1.02
C THR A 272 16.72 7.44 -1.71
N SER A 273 16.38 6.70 -2.76
CA SER A 273 17.35 6.10 -3.68
C SER A 273 16.94 6.39 -5.12
N PHE A 274 17.94 6.67 -5.96
CA PHE A 274 17.79 6.76 -7.40
C PHE A 274 18.28 5.46 -8.03
N PHE A 275 17.53 4.90 -8.97
CA PHE A 275 17.86 3.61 -9.59
C PHE A 275 19.26 3.61 -10.21
N ARG A 276 19.70 4.70 -10.85
CA ARG A 276 21.09 4.86 -11.35
C ARG A 276 22.15 4.64 -10.28
N LYS A 277 21.85 4.95 -9.01
CA LYS A 277 22.79 5.03 -7.89
C LYS A 277 22.73 3.81 -6.95
N ILE A 278 21.88 2.81 -7.20
CA ILE A 278 21.77 1.61 -6.31
C ILE A 278 22.80 0.51 -6.62
N GLY A 279 23.73 0.74 -7.56
CA GLY A 279 24.84 -0.18 -7.86
C GLY A 279 24.38 -1.56 -8.34
N LEU A 280 25.02 -2.62 -7.85
CA LEU A 280 24.68 -4.02 -8.19
C LEU A 280 23.23 -4.40 -7.83
N ASN A 281 22.58 -3.66 -6.92
CA ASN A 281 21.17 -3.92 -6.61
C ASN A 281 20.25 -3.70 -7.82
N ARG A 282 20.70 -2.97 -8.85
CA ARG A 282 20.02 -2.87 -10.16
C ARG A 282 19.88 -4.21 -10.88
N ILE A 283 20.77 -5.17 -10.58
CA ILE A 283 20.76 -6.52 -11.14
C ILE A 283 20.06 -7.47 -10.17
N PHE A 284 20.42 -7.43 -8.88
CA PHE A 284 19.90 -8.39 -7.91
C PHE A 284 18.40 -8.24 -7.66
N ILE A 285 17.89 -7.02 -7.47
CA ILE A 285 16.49 -6.81 -7.12
C ILE A 285 15.53 -7.38 -8.18
N PRO A 286 15.70 -7.11 -9.49
CA PRO A 286 14.81 -7.67 -10.53
C PRO A 286 14.79 -9.20 -10.61
N ILE A 287 15.86 -9.88 -10.21
CA ILE A 287 16.00 -11.33 -10.38
C ILE A 287 15.78 -12.13 -9.10
N LEU A 288 15.34 -11.50 -8.01
CA LEU A 288 15.17 -12.19 -6.72
C LEU A 288 14.23 -13.38 -6.82
N ASP A 289 13.16 -13.27 -7.61
CA ASP A 289 12.18 -14.35 -7.78
C ASP A 289 12.60 -15.40 -8.83
N ASN A 290 13.78 -15.25 -9.44
CA ASN A 290 14.29 -16.21 -10.39
C ASN A 290 14.60 -17.55 -9.69
N PRO A 291 14.14 -18.71 -10.23
CA PRO A 291 14.34 -20.01 -9.61
C PRO A 291 15.81 -20.38 -9.34
N TRP A 292 16.73 -19.94 -10.20
CA TRP A 292 18.16 -20.21 -10.03
C TRP A 292 18.79 -19.36 -8.91
N VAL A 293 18.30 -18.13 -8.73
CA VAL A 293 18.71 -17.25 -7.62
C VAL A 293 18.20 -17.80 -6.29
N GLN A 294 16.95 -18.26 -6.25
CA GLN A 294 16.38 -18.94 -5.09
C GLN A 294 17.12 -20.24 -4.75
N LYS A 295 17.46 -21.04 -5.77
CA LYS A 295 18.29 -22.25 -5.59
C LYS A 295 19.66 -21.90 -5.00
N TYR A 296 20.34 -20.89 -5.55
CA TYR A 296 21.63 -20.44 -5.04
C TYR A 296 21.55 -19.98 -3.58
N TYR A 297 20.53 -19.19 -3.24
CA TYR A 297 20.26 -18.79 -1.85
C TYR A 297 20.11 -19.99 -0.92
N ASN A 298 19.36 -21.01 -1.35
CA ASN A 298 19.14 -22.24 -0.58
C ASN A 298 20.41 -23.11 -0.44
N GLU A 299 21.38 -22.97 -1.34
CA GLU A 299 22.66 -23.69 -1.26
C GLU A 299 23.69 -22.95 -0.38
N VAL A 300 23.62 -21.61 -0.30
CA VAL A 300 24.63 -20.80 0.38
C VAL A 300 24.18 -20.31 1.77
N ILE A 301 22.96 -19.78 1.89
CA ILE A 301 22.51 -19.08 3.11
C ILE A 301 21.62 -19.95 3.97
N GLU A 302 20.67 -20.68 3.38
CA GLU A 302 19.74 -21.52 4.14
C GLU A 302 20.45 -22.54 5.07
N PRO A 303 21.56 -23.19 4.67
CA PRO A 303 22.30 -24.09 5.56
C PRO A 303 22.89 -23.38 6.79
N LEU A 304 23.27 -22.10 6.65
CA LEU A 304 23.77 -21.28 7.76
C LEU A 304 22.64 -20.94 8.74
N ILE A 305 21.46 -20.59 8.22
CA ILE A 305 20.26 -20.33 9.03
C ILE A 305 19.88 -21.58 9.85
N GLN A 306 19.88 -22.76 9.21
CA GLN A 306 19.54 -24.01 9.89
C GLN A 306 20.59 -24.41 10.94
N TYR A 307 21.87 -24.13 10.66
CA TYR A 307 22.95 -24.36 11.62
C TYR A 307 22.80 -23.44 12.85
N ASP A 308 22.56 -22.15 12.64
CA ASP A 308 22.34 -21.17 13.72
C ASP A 308 21.17 -21.57 14.62
N LYS A 309 20.04 -22.01 14.04
CA LYS A 309 18.89 -22.52 14.81
C LYS A 309 19.21 -23.78 15.62
N SER A 310 20.01 -24.68 15.09
CA SER A 310 20.27 -25.99 15.71
C SER A 310 21.38 -25.95 16.77
N ASN A 311 22.27 -24.96 16.71
CA ASN A 311 23.48 -24.89 17.54
C ASN A 311 23.60 -23.61 18.36
N ASP A 312 22.58 -22.74 18.33
CA ASP A 312 22.57 -21.44 19.00
C ASP A 312 23.81 -20.59 18.63
N THR A 313 24.04 -20.45 17.32
CA THR A 313 25.17 -19.68 16.77
C THR A 313 24.71 -18.44 16.00
N GLU A 314 25.66 -17.60 15.59
CA GLU A 314 25.41 -16.37 14.83
C GLU A 314 26.26 -16.32 13.54
N LEU A 315 26.31 -17.43 12.80
CA LEU A 315 27.07 -17.53 11.55
C LEU A 315 26.52 -16.60 10.48
N VAL A 316 25.20 -16.48 10.32
CA VAL A 316 24.58 -15.59 9.33
C VAL A 316 24.95 -14.13 9.64
N ARG A 317 24.83 -13.71 10.90
CA ARG A 317 25.23 -12.35 11.34
C ARG A 317 26.73 -12.11 11.09
N THR A 318 27.56 -13.10 11.36
CA THR A 318 29.01 -13.01 11.12
C THR A 318 29.33 -12.89 9.63
N ALA A 319 28.64 -13.65 8.77
CA ALA A 319 28.78 -13.56 7.31
C ALA A 319 28.41 -12.17 6.78
N ILE A 320 27.28 -11.61 7.24
CA ILE A 320 26.85 -10.26 6.83
C ILE A 320 27.93 -9.23 7.19
N LYS A 321 28.37 -9.23 8.44
CA LYS A 321 29.37 -8.28 8.94
C LYS A 321 30.72 -8.43 8.27
N TYR A 322 31.11 -9.66 7.96
CA TYR A 322 32.33 -9.95 7.22
C TYR A 322 32.30 -9.38 5.80
N ILE A 323 31.17 -9.52 5.10
CA ILE A 323 31.01 -8.94 3.74
C ILE A 323 30.90 -7.41 3.78
N GLU A 324 30.21 -6.83 4.76
CA GLU A 324 30.14 -5.37 4.95
C GLU A 324 31.52 -4.75 5.20
N ASN A 325 32.40 -5.48 5.91
CA ASN A 325 33.77 -5.06 6.21
C ASN A 325 34.80 -5.52 5.15
N ASN A 326 34.36 -5.84 3.93
CA ASN A 326 35.20 -6.26 2.81
C ASN A 326 36.12 -7.44 3.11
N GLY A 327 35.69 -8.36 3.99
CA GLY A 327 36.47 -9.52 4.40
C GLY A 327 37.53 -9.25 5.48
N ASP A 328 37.54 -8.06 6.08
CA ASP A 328 38.49 -7.75 7.16
C ASP A 328 38.05 -8.36 8.49
N ILE A 329 38.81 -9.35 8.96
CA ILE A 329 38.51 -10.08 10.20
C ILE A 329 38.60 -9.17 11.42
N LYS A 330 39.55 -8.24 11.44
CA LYS A 330 39.78 -7.38 12.61
C LYS A 330 38.60 -6.45 12.84
N THR A 331 38.20 -5.71 11.81
CA THR A 331 37.06 -4.80 11.82
C THR A 331 35.77 -5.57 12.10
N THR A 332 35.58 -6.75 11.49
CA THR A 332 34.43 -7.62 11.77
C THR A 332 34.36 -8.05 13.24
N ALA A 333 35.51 -8.37 13.85
CA ALA A 333 35.57 -8.76 15.25
C ALA A 333 35.22 -7.60 16.19
N GLU A 334 35.72 -6.40 15.88
CA GLU A 334 35.38 -5.17 16.60
C GLU A 334 33.87 -4.87 16.54
N GLU A 335 33.25 -4.91 15.36
CA GLU A 335 31.80 -4.66 15.20
C GLU A 335 30.90 -5.74 15.84
N LEU A 336 31.37 -6.98 15.90
CA LEU A 336 30.64 -8.09 16.54
C LEU A 336 30.89 -8.17 18.05
N PHE A 337 31.78 -7.33 18.60
CA PHE A 337 32.25 -7.42 19.98
C PHE A 337 32.81 -8.83 20.31
N GLN A 338 33.57 -9.39 19.38
CA GLN A 338 34.19 -10.71 19.48
C GLN A 338 35.71 -10.64 19.36
N HIS A 339 36.40 -11.71 19.76
CA HIS A 339 37.82 -11.84 19.48
C HIS A 339 38.05 -12.28 18.02
N GLY A 340 39.12 -11.80 17.38
CA GLY A 340 39.42 -12.11 15.97
C GLY A 340 39.54 -13.62 15.66
N ASN A 341 40.01 -14.42 16.62
CA ASN A 341 40.05 -15.88 16.50
C ASN A 341 38.65 -16.50 16.42
N THR A 342 37.68 -15.96 17.17
CA THR A 342 36.28 -16.42 17.13
C THR A 342 35.68 -16.14 15.76
N VAL A 343 35.91 -14.94 15.21
CA VAL A 343 35.45 -14.60 13.85
C VAL A 343 36.09 -15.52 12.82
N ARG A 344 37.41 -15.73 12.87
CA ARG A 344 38.11 -16.66 11.95
C ARG A 344 37.51 -18.07 12.02
N TYR A 345 37.28 -18.60 13.23
CA TYR A 345 36.62 -19.89 13.42
C TYR A 345 35.21 -19.94 12.80
N ARG A 346 34.39 -18.89 13.01
CA ARG A 346 33.04 -18.80 12.42
C ARG A 346 33.12 -18.74 10.89
N ILE A 347 34.04 -17.99 10.30
CA ILE A 347 34.25 -17.92 8.85
C ILE A 347 34.70 -19.27 8.27
N ASP A 348 35.64 -19.95 8.92
CA ASP A 348 36.06 -21.31 8.52
C ASP A 348 34.89 -22.31 8.59
N LYS A 349 34.03 -22.16 9.59
CA LYS A 349 32.82 -22.98 9.74
C LYS A 349 31.80 -22.68 8.64
N ILE A 350 31.56 -21.41 8.33
CA ILE A 350 30.68 -20.98 7.22
C ILE A 350 31.18 -21.58 5.90
N ASN A 351 32.49 -21.47 5.62
CA ASN A 351 33.10 -22.05 4.44
C ASN A 351 32.84 -23.56 4.35
N LYS A 352 33.11 -24.32 5.41
CA LYS A 352 32.86 -25.77 5.45
C LYS A 352 31.41 -26.16 5.21
N ILE A 353 30.45 -25.38 5.73
CA ILE A 353 29.03 -25.63 5.54
C ILE A 353 28.64 -25.40 4.07
N ILE A 354 29.10 -24.30 3.47
CA ILE A 354 28.81 -23.97 2.07
C ILE A 354 29.45 -25.00 1.12
N SER A 355 30.73 -25.35 1.32
CA SER A 355 31.44 -26.34 0.51
C SER A 355 30.80 -27.74 0.51
N ALA A 356 29.99 -28.06 1.52
CA ALA A 356 29.25 -29.32 1.57
C ALA A 356 28.00 -29.34 0.68
N HIS A 357 27.48 -28.17 0.31
CA HIS A 357 26.26 -28.02 -0.49
C HIS A 357 26.56 -27.60 -1.94
N CYS A 358 27.59 -26.77 -2.14
CA CYS A 358 28.02 -26.32 -3.47
C CYS A 358 29.54 -26.18 -3.51
N LYS A 359 30.15 -26.49 -4.65
CA LYS A 359 31.61 -26.34 -4.82
C LYS A 359 31.92 -24.83 -4.86
N ASN A 360 32.71 -24.35 -3.90
CA ASN A 360 33.10 -22.95 -3.84
C ASN A 360 34.55 -22.73 -4.25
N GLU A 361 34.76 -22.20 -5.45
CA GLU A 361 36.12 -21.84 -5.91
C GLU A 361 36.49 -20.42 -5.46
N HIS A 362 35.49 -19.57 -5.22
CA HIS A 362 35.63 -18.17 -4.85
C HIS A 362 34.75 -17.84 -3.64
N PHE A 363 35.15 -18.34 -2.45
CA PHE A 363 34.34 -18.29 -1.23
C PHE A 363 33.83 -16.88 -0.88
N TYR A 364 34.68 -15.86 -0.98
CA TYR A 364 34.30 -14.50 -0.60
C TYR A 364 33.22 -13.95 -1.52
N GLU A 365 33.40 -14.08 -2.83
CA GLU A 365 32.49 -13.61 -3.87
C GLU A 365 31.15 -14.34 -3.79
N GLU A 366 31.19 -15.66 -3.62
CA GLU A 366 29.99 -16.49 -3.49
C GLU A 366 29.20 -16.15 -2.22
N LEU A 367 29.90 -16.02 -1.09
CA LEU A 367 29.27 -15.57 0.15
C LEU A 367 28.69 -14.17 0.01
N ALA A 368 29.38 -13.25 -0.68
CA ALA A 368 28.92 -11.89 -0.91
C ALA A 368 27.62 -11.86 -1.71
N VAL A 369 27.48 -12.72 -2.72
CA VAL A 369 26.24 -12.87 -3.50
C VAL A 369 25.12 -13.42 -2.61
N GLY A 370 25.38 -14.49 -1.86
CA GLY A 370 24.40 -15.08 -0.94
C GLY A 370 23.91 -14.08 0.10
N VAL A 371 24.82 -13.37 0.76
CA VAL A 371 24.52 -12.31 1.74
C VAL A 371 23.70 -11.19 1.11
N ARG A 372 24.03 -10.77 -0.12
CA ARG A 372 23.27 -9.74 -0.83
C ARG A 372 21.81 -10.16 -1.06
N ILE A 373 21.61 -11.39 -1.53
CA ILE A 373 20.27 -11.95 -1.76
C ILE A 373 19.50 -12.03 -0.44
N TYR A 374 20.13 -12.54 0.63
CA TYR A 374 19.54 -12.61 1.97
C TYR A 374 19.07 -11.23 2.46
N THR A 375 19.92 -10.22 2.38
CA THR A 375 19.60 -8.86 2.83
C THR A 375 18.40 -8.27 2.08
N LEU A 376 18.29 -8.53 0.77
CA LEU A 376 17.19 -8.06 -0.08
C LEU A 376 15.88 -8.86 0.10
N LEU A 377 15.95 -10.15 0.46
CA LEU A 377 14.76 -10.99 0.69
C LEU A 377 14.08 -10.69 2.03
N ASN A 378 14.84 -10.35 3.06
CA ASN A 378 14.29 -10.01 4.39
C ASN A 378 13.57 -8.65 4.44
N ASN A 379 13.52 -7.92 3.33
CA ASN A 379 12.82 -6.64 3.20
C ASN A 379 11.94 -6.64 1.93
N PRO A 380 10.77 -7.33 1.95
CA PRO A 380 9.86 -7.37 0.80
C PRO A 380 9.29 -5.97 0.48
N LEU A 381 8.86 -5.75 -0.76
CA LEU A 381 8.31 -4.49 -1.27
C LEU A 381 7.13 -3.98 -0.40
#